data_AF-A0AA36N4I4-F1
#
_entry.id   AF-A0AA36N4I4-F1
#
_cell.length_a   1.000
_cell.length_b   1.000
_cell.length_c   1.000
_cell.angle_alpha   90.00
_cell.angle_beta   90.00
_cell.angle_gamma   90.00
#
_symmetry.space_group_name_H-M   'P 1'
#
loop_
_entity.id
_entity.type
_entity.pdbx_description
1 polymer ?
#
loop_
_entity_poly.entity_id
_entity_poly.type
_entity_poly.pdbx_seq_one_letter_code
_entity_poly.pdbx_strand_id
1 'polypeptide(L)'
;MRIHALFCAVALAQVVKGSRSPLLQALESTRVEEEARTLLSSHLSDMKTLEPEVVEMVVLRQWWTLARELVSKSHDQKVDLSFSVRKAVRSLKDEADELLRTLNPKYGLAQQVSPAFQWAQNDTSIFLTIKYTVRWNAPGALEVTEPSVNMSGNCFNFSGLGKHSNNK
;
A
#
# COMPACT_ATOMS: atom_id res chain seq x y z
N MET A 1 -12.18 31.85 -20.15
CA MET A 1 -10.71 31.90 -19.93
C MET A 1 -10.45 32.14 -18.45
N ARG A 2 -10.20 31.06 -17.68
CA ARG A 2 -9.69 31.12 -16.30
C ARG A 2 -8.81 29.87 -16.11
N ILE A 3 -7.51 30.07 -16.22
CA ILE A 3 -6.50 29.04 -15.96
C ILE A 3 -6.35 28.99 -14.44
N HIS A 4 -6.83 27.92 -13.80
CA HIS A 4 -6.44 27.58 -12.44
C HIS A 4 -5.32 26.54 -12.55
N ALA A 5 -4.08 27.02 -12.51
CA ALA A 5 -2.95 26.19 -12.18
C ALA A 5 -3.05 25.86 -10.68
N LEU A 6 -3.66 24.74 -10.35
CA LEU A 6 -3.59 24.18 -9.00
C LEU A 6 -2.30 23.35 -8.90
N PHE A 7 -1.19 24.05 -8.69
CA PHE A 7 -0.03 23.46 -8.03
C PHE A 7 -0.37 23.35 -6.54
N CYS A 8 -0.45 22.15 -5.96
CA CYS A 8 -0.03 21.99 -4.57
C CYS A 8 0.14 20.53 -4.13
N ALA A 9 1.38 20.24 -3.72
CA ALA A 9 1.78 19.36 -2.63
C ALA A 9 1.40 17.87 -2.71
N VAL A 10 2.35 17.07 -3.19
CA VAL A 10 2.54 15.71 -2.68
C VAL A 10 2.93 15.85 -1.20
N ALA A 11 1.97 15.61 -0.31
CA ALA A 11 2.20 15.59 1.13
C ALA A 11 3.03 14.35 1.47
N LEU A 12 4.35 14.53 1.62
CA LEU A 12 5.21 13.52 2.22
C LEU A 12 4.77 13.34 3.68
N ALA A 13 4.26 12.15 3.99
CA ALA A 13 3.90 11.74 5.32
C ALA A 13 5.09 11.92 6.29
N GLN A 14 4.93 12.80 7.26
CA GLN A 14 5.91 13.01 8.32
C GLN A 14 5.83 11.85 9.32
N VAL A 15 6.58 10.78 9.06
CA VAL A 15 6.94 9.81 10.09
C VAL A 15 7.97 10.47 10.99
N VAL A 16 7.52 10.86 12.19
CA VAL A 16 8.37 11.34 13.27
C VAL A 16 9.15 10.14 13.84
N LYS A 17 10.44 10.05 13.52
CA LYS A 17 11.45 9.22 14.21
C LYS A 17 12.74 10.04 14.31
N GLY A 18 13.51 9.75 15.36
CA GLY A 18 14.61 10.55 15.93
C GLY A 18 15.57 11.19 14.92
N SER A 19 16.25 12.25 15.37
CA SER A 19 17.09 13.17 14.57
C SER A 19 17.59 12.57 13.25
N ARG A 20 16.94 12.92 12.15
CA ARG A 20 17.34 12.50 10.81
C ARG A 20 18.78 12.93 10.54
N SER A 21 19.58 12.05 9.96
CA SER A 21 20.96 12.36 9.60
C SER A 21 21.02 13.61 8.71
N PRO A 22 22.07 14.44 8.83
CA PRO A 22 22.19 15.67 8.06
C PRO A 22 22.20 15.41 6.55
N LEU A 23 22.66 14.23 6.13
CA LEU A 23 22.66 13.79 4.74
C LEU A 23 21.25 13.51 4.21
N LEU A 24 20.38 12.87 5.01
CA LEU A 24 18.97 12.67 4.64
C LEU A 24 18.25 14.00 4.48
N GLN A 25 18.48 14.96 5.38
CA GLN A 25 17.87 16.29 5.29
C GLN A 25 18.34 17.06 4.05
N ALA A 26 19.63 16.98 3.73
CA ALA A 26 20.18 17.56 2.50
C ALA A 26 19.51 16.98 1.26
N LEU A 27 19.41 15.65 1.17
CA LEU A 27 18.74 14.97 0.05
C LEU A 27 17.23 15.28 -0.03
N GLU A 28 16.56 15.51 1.10
CA GLU A 28 15.15 15.91 1.11
C GLU A 28 14.94 17.30 0.48
N SER A 29 15.89 18.22 0.71
CA SER A 29 15.83 19.57 0.15
C SER A 29 16.17 19.63 -1.34
N THR A 30 16.97 18.68 -1.83
CA THR A 30 17.36 18.58 -3.23
C THR A 30 16.16 18.27 -4.12
N ARG A 31 16.08 18.93 -5.27
CA ARG A 31 15.02 18.68 -6.27
C ARG A 31 15.55 17.99 -7.53
N VAL A 32 16.82 18.21 -7.86
CA VAL A 32 17.45 17.74 -9.10
C VAL A 32 18.38 16.57 -8.81
N GLU A 33 18.36 15.57 -9.69
CA GLU A 33 19.18 14.36 -9.55
C GLU A 33 20.69 14.66 -9.53
N GLU A 34 21.15 15.63 -10.32
CA GLU A 34 22.58 15.98 -10.39
C GLU A 34 23.12 16.54 -9.07
N GLU A 35 22.31 17.32 -8.34
CA GLU A 35 22.67 17.82 -7.01
C GLU A 35 22.73 16.67 -5.99
N ALA A 36 21.82 15.70 -6.09
CA ALA A 36 21.86 14.52 -5.23
C ALA A 36 23.09 13.66 -5.52
N ARG A 37 23.50 13.59 -6.79
CA ARG A 37 24.71 12.88 -7.22
C ARG A 37 25.98 13.52 -6.67
N THR A 38 26.08 14.85 -6.69
CA THR A 38 27.25 15.53 -6.11
C THR A 38 27.31 15.34 -4.59
N LEU A 39 26.17 15.40 -3.90
CA LEU A 39 26.09 15.12 -2.45
C LEU A 39 26.48 13.70 -2.09
N LEU A 40 26.08 12.71 -2.91
CA LEU A 40 26.40 11.30 -2.66
C LEU A 40 27.79 10.89 -3.15
N SER A 41 28.46 11.69 -3.98
CA SER A 41 29.79 11.38 -4.51
C SER A 41 30.85 11.13 -3.42
N SER A 42 30.76 11.82 -2.28
CA SER A 42 31.63 11.60 -1.12
C SER A 42 31.38 10.24 -0.45
N HIS A 43 30.13 9.76 -0.46
CA HIS A 43 29.71 8.52 0.19
C HIS A 43 29.72 7.30 -0.75
N LEU A 44 29.85 7.53 -2.06
CA LEU A 44 29.99 6.47 -3.08
C LEU A 44 31.27 5.64 -2.89
N SER A 45 32.30 6.19 -2.25
CA SER A 45 33.56 5.48 -1.98
C SER A 45 33.42 4.44 -0.87
N ASP A 46 32.57 4.70 0.14
CA ASP A 46 32.35 3.84 1.31
C ASP A 46 30.86 3.59 1.55
N MET A 47 30.27 2.70 0.75
CA MET A 47 28.83 2.36 0.78
C MET A 47 28.37 1.73 2.09
N LYS A 48 29.29 1.22 2.93
CA LYS A 48 28.97 0.69 4.27
C LYS A 48 28.50 1.76 5.25
N THR A 49 28.88 3.02 5.01
CA THR A 49 28.47 4.17 5.82
C THR A 49 27.12 4.74 5.38
N LEU A 50 26.62 4.29 4.23
CA LEU A 50 25.38 4.79 3.67
C LEU A 50 24.19 4.21 4.44
N GLU A 51 23.36 5.09 4.98
CA GLU A 51 22.14 4.69 5.67
C GLU A 51 21.15 4.07 4.67
N PRO A 52 20.49 2.94 5.02
CA PRO A 52 19.51 2.29 4.15
C PRO A 52 18.38 3.22 3.68
N GLU A 53 17.98 4.17 4.52
CA GLU A 53 16.93 5.16 4.25
C GLU A 53 17.30 6.09 3.08
N VAL A 54 18.60 6.35 2.87
CA VAL A 54 19.10 7.16 1.75
C VAL A 54 18.83 6.48 0.43
N VAL A 55 19.12 5.17 0.37
CA VAL A 55 18.87 4.35 -0.82
C VAL A 55 17.38 4.24 -1.09
N GLU A 56 16.57 4.07 -0.04
CA GLU A 56 15.10 4.08 -0.17
C GLU A 56 14.62 5.41 -0.76
N MET A 57 15.14 6.55 -0.30
CA MET A 57 14.76 7.87 -0.78
C MET A 57 15.12 8.12 -2.24
N VAL A 58 16.32 7.72 -2.67
CA VAL A 58 16.76 7.85 -4.07
C VAL A 58 15.80 7.08 -5.00
N VAL A 59 15.38 5.88 -4.58
CA VAL A 59 14.40 5.07 -5.32
C VAL A 59 13.02 5.73 -5.31
N LEU A 60 12.51 6.16 -4.14
CA LEU A 60 11.20 6.80 -4.01
C LEU A 60 11.07 8.10 -4.82
N ARG A 61 12.18 8.83 -5.01
CA ARG A 61 12.25 10.03 -5.87
C ARG A 61 12.41 9.74 -7.36
N GLN A 62 12.45 8.45 -7.74
CA GLN A 62 12.52 8.01 -9.13
C GLN A 62 13.82 8.48 -9.85
N TRP A 63 14.90 8.68 -9.11
CA TRP A 63 16.22 8.99 -9.66
C TRP A 63 16.91 7.72 -10.16
N TRP A 64 16.39 7.16 -11.26
CA TRP A 64 16.72 5.81 -11.73
C TRP A 64 18.17 5.65 -12.19
N THR A 65 18.79 6.72 -12.70
CA THR A 65 20.18 6.71 -13.13
C THR A 65 21.12 6.62 -11.92
N LEU A 66 20.91 7.47 -10.91
CA LEU A 66 21.61 7.44 -9.63
C LEU A 66 21.38 6.14 -8.86
N ALA A 67 20.15 5.63 -8.81
CA ALA A 67 19.83 4.35 -8.16
C ALA A 67 20.60 3.18 -8.80
N ARG A 68 20.69 3.15 -10.14
CA ARG A 68 21.47 2.12 -10.86
C ARG A 68 22.97 2.24 -10.60
N GLU A 69 23.49 3.46 -10.51
CA GLU A 69 24.88 3.71 -10.14
C GLU A 69 25.18 3.19 -8.74
N LEU A 70 24.32 3.47 -7.74
CA LEU A 70 24.45 2.97 -6.37
C LEU A 70 24.44 1.44 -6.31
N VAL A 71 23.53 0.78 -7.02
CA VAL A 71 23.46 -0.70 -7.08
C VAL A 71 24.70 -1.28 -7.77
N SER A 72 25.19 -0.64 -8.83
CA SER A 72 26.42 -1.09 -9.48
C SER A 72 27.61 -1.00 -8.54
N LYS A 73 27.74 0.10 -7.78
CA LYS A 73 28.82 0.30 -6.80
C LYS A 73 28.69 -0.61 -5.58
N SER A 74 27.47 -0.98 -5.20
CA SER A 74 27.25 -1.91 -4.08
C SER A 74 27.75 -3.33 -4.42
N HIS A 75 27.69 -3.74 -5.68
CA HIS A 75 28.29 -5.00 -6.14
C HIS A 75 29.81 -5.00 -5.99
N ASP A 76 30.49 -3.90 -6.37
CA ASP A 76 31.94 -3.75 -6.24
C ASP A 76 32.40 -3.86 -4.78
N GLN A 77 31.63 -3.25 -3.86
CA GLN A 77 31.95 -3.20 -2.43
C GLN A 77 31.33 -4.34 -1.60
N LYS A 78 30.62 -5.28 -2.24
CA LYS A 78 29.91 -6.41 -1.62
C LYS A 78 28.94 -5.98 -0.50
N VAL A 79 28.24 -4.87 -0.70
CA VAL A 79 27.19 -4.39 0.21
C VAL A 79 25.83 -4.78 -0.36
N ASP A 80 25.00 -5.45 0.46
CA ASP A 80 23.66 -5.85 0.04
C ASP A 80 22.65 -4.74 0.27
N LEU A 81 22.14 -4.17 -0.83
CA LEU A 81 21.08 -3.16 -0.84
C LEU A 81 19.70 -3.76 -1.21
N SER A 82 19.62 -5.08 -1.38
CA SER A 82 18.43 -5.76 -1.92
C SER A 82 17.16 -5.45 -1.14
N PHE A 83 17.23 -5.44 0.19
CA PHE A 83 16.07 -5.19 1.03
C PHE A 83 15.51 -3.77 0.84
N SER A 84 16.35 -2.75 0.97
CA SER A 84 15.97 -1.35 0.82
C SER A 84 15.42 -1.03 -0.56
N VAL A 85 16.09 -1.51 -1.62
CA VAL A 85 15.63 -1.30 -2.99
C VAL A 85 14.31 -2.02 -3.23
N ARG A 86 14.15 -3.29 -2.84
CA ARG A 86 12.89 -4.04 -3.02
C ARG A 86 11.74 -3.41 -2.26
N LYS A 87 11.98 -2.95 -1.02
CA LYS A 87 10.99 -2.27 -0.19
C LYS A 87 10.52 -0.99 -0.86
N ALA A 88 11.43 -0.10 -1.27
CA ALA A 88 11.09 1.17 -1.91
C ALA A 88 10.38 0.98 -3.27
N VAL A 89 10.85 0.03 -4.11
CA VAL A 89 10.20 -0.32 -5.38
C VAL A 89 8.80 -0.88 -5.14
N ARG A 90 8.62 -1.72 -4.12
CA ARG A 90 7.29 -2.24 -3.76
C ARG A 90 6.36 -1.11 -3.36
N SER A 91 6.80 -0.18 -2.52
CA SER A 91 5.99 1.00 -2.17
C SER A 91 5.59 1.82 -3.40
N LEU A 92 6.50 2.08 -4.33
CA LEU A 92 6.15 2.79 -5.58
C LEU A 92 5.14 2.03 -6.43
N LYS A 93 5.26 0.70 -6.50
CA LYS A 93 4.32 -0.16 -7.21
C LYS A 93 2.94 -0.13 -6.55
N ASP A 94 2.89 -0.25 -5.22
CA ASP A 94 1.65 -0.22 -4.46
C ASP A 94 0.91 1.12 -4.68
N GLU A 95 1.62 2.25 -4.65
CA GLU A 95 1.05 3.57 -4.96
C GLU A 95 0.58 3.69 -6.42
N ALA A 96 1.33 3.14 -7.38
CA ALA A 96 0.93 3.12 -8.78
C ALA A 96 -0.30 2.23 -9.04
N ASP A 97 -0.35 1.05 -8.42
CA ASP A 97 -1.48 0.14 -8.47
C ASP A 97 -2.72 0.77 -7.79
N GLU A 98 -2.52 1.53 -6.71
CA GLU A 98 -3.59 2.24 -6.03
C GLU A 98 -4.16 3.37 -6.89
N LEU A 99 -3.30 4.15 -7.57
CA LEU A 99 -3.73 5.13 -8.55
C LEU A 99 -4.57 4.49 -9.66
N LEU A 100 -4.19 3.32 -10.17
CA LEU A 100 -5.00 2.57 -11.14
C LEU A 100 -6.35 2.15 -10.53
N ARG A 101 -6.37 1.74 -9.26
CA ARG A 101 -7.61 1.36 -8.57
C ARG A 101 -8.57 2.56 -8.49
N THR A 102 -8.07 3.77 -8.25
CA THR A 102 -8.89 5.01 -8.19
C THR A 102 -9.60 5.37 -9.49
N LEU A 103 -9.15 4.83 -10.64
CA LEU A 103 -9.86 5.02 -11.91
C LEU A 103 -11.23 4.36 -11.93
N ASN A 104 -11.48 3.36 -11.07
CA ASN A 104 -12.78 2.73 -10.97
C ASN A 104 -13.78 3.71 -10.31
N PRO A 105 -14.89 4.10 -10.96
CA PRO A 105 -15.88 5.00 -10.37
C PRO A 105 -16.53 4.48 -9.08
N LYS A 106 -16.43 3.17 -8.83
CA LYS A 106 -16.90 2.50 -7.61
C LYS A 106 -15.81 2.28 -6.56
N TYR A 107 -14.62 2.86 -6.77
CA TYR A 107 -13.52 2.80 -5.83
C TYR A 107 -13.94 3.36 -4.47
N GLY A 108 -13.64 2.63 -3.39
CA GLY A 108 -14.01 3.01 -2.02
C GLY A 108 -15.47 2.75 -1.65
N LEU A 109 -16.32 2.37 -2.60
CA LEU A 109 -17.67 1.86 -2.28
C LEU A 109 -17.56 0.40 -1.87
N ALA A 110 -18.17 0.06 -0.73
CA ALA A 110 -18.28 -1.33 -0.29
C ALA A 110 -19.02 -2.13 -1.38
N GLN A 111 -18.34 -3.13 -1.94
CA GLN A 111 -18.97 -4.01 -2.91
C GLN A 111 -20.06 -4.81 -2.19
N GLN A 112 -21.29 -4.69 -2.67
CA GLN A 112 -22.37 -5.54 -2.18
C GLN A 112 -22.13 -6.97 -2.66
N VAL A 113 -21.94 -7.89 -1.71
CA VAL A 113 -21.80 -9.32 -1.98
C VAL A 113 -23.13 -10.00 -1.64
N SER A 114 -23.79 -10.57 -2.64
CA SER A 114 -24.95 -11.43 -2.40
C SER A 114 -24.50 -12.69 -1.65
N PRO A 115 -25.13 -13.06 -0.54
CA PRO A 115 -24.75 -14.26 0.20
C PRO A 115 -25.18 -15.53 -0.54
N ALA A 116 -24.34 -16.55 -0.48
CA ALA A 116 -24.77 -17.91 -0.76
C ALA A 116 -25.36 -18.49 0.53
N PHE A 117 -26.58 -19.03 0.47
CA PHE A 117 -27.22 -19.63 1.64
C PHE A 117 -27.79 -21.00 1.35
N GLN A 118 -27.86 -21.81 2.39
CA GLN A 118 -28.61 -23.05 2.45
C GLN A 118 -29.62 -22.94 3.57
N TRP A 119 -30.77 -23.55 3.39
CA TRP A 119 -31.80 -23.58 4.41
C TRP A 119 -32.39 -24.98 4.54
N ALA A 120 -32.87 -25.29 5.73
CA ALA A 120 -33.62 -26.49 6.04
C ALA A 120 -34.74 -26.13 7.02
N GLN A 121 -35.78 -26.94 7.08
CA GLN A 121 -36.89 -26.72 8.00
C GLN A 121 -37.34 -28.06 8.60
N ASN A 122 -37.79 -28.02 9.84
CA ASN A 122 -38.61 -29.05 10.47
C ASN A 122 -39.94 -28.43 10.94
N ASP A 123 -40.76 -29.23 11.61
CA ASP A 123 -42.10 -28.83 12.05
C ASP A 123 -42.10 -27.61 13.00
N THR A 124 -40.97 -27.32 13.65
CA THR A 124 -40.86 -26.27 14.68
C THR A 124 -39.90 -25.14 14.34
N SER A 125 -39.04 -25.29 13.34
CA SER A 125 -37.85 -24.44 13.18
C SER A 125 -37.34 -24.39 11.75
N ILE A 126 -36.77 -23.23 11.37
CA ILE A 126 -36.05 -23.01 10.11
C ILE A 126 -34.58 -22.80 10.45
N PHE A 127 -33.71 -23.56 9.79
CA PHE A 127 -32.26 -23.47 9.88
C PHE A 127 -31.73 -22.73 8.65
N LEU A 128 -30.95 -21.68 8.86
CA LEU A 128 -30.29 -20.91 7.80
C LEU A 128 -28.78 -20.99 7.99
N THR A 129 -28.07 -21.44 6.94
CA THR A 129 -26.61 -21.39 6.88
C THR A 129 -26.21 -20.43 5.78
N ILE A 130 -25.58 -19.31 6.14
CA ILE A 130 -25.28 -18.20 5.24
C ILE A 130 -23.76 -18.05 5.13
N LYS A 131 -23.25 -17.96 3.89
CA LYS A 131 -21.87 -17.63 3.57
C LYS A 131 -21.82 -16.38 2.68
N TYR A 132 -21.05 -15.37 3.07
CA TYR A 132 -20.85 -14.15 2.29
C TYR A 132 -19.83 -14.38 1.18
N THR A 133 -20.25 -15.07 0.13
CA THR A 133 -19.41 -15.43 -1.02
C THR A 133 -20.26 -15.59 -2.27
N VAL A 134 -19.64 -15.42 -3.43
CA VAL A 134 -20.28 -15.53 -4.75
C VAL A 134 -20.75 -16.97 -5.02
N ARG A 135 -20.08 -17.99 -4.46
CA ARG A 135 -20.42 -19.41 -4.65
C ARG A 135 -20.27 -20.19 -3.36
N TRP A 136 -21.21 -21.08 -3.05
CA TRP A 136 -21.21 -21.87 -1.80
C TRP A 136 -19.91 -22.66 -1.54
N ASN A 137 -19.29 -23.16 -2.62
CA ASN A 137 -18.06 -23.96 -2.58
C ASN A 137 -16.79 -23.11 -2.68
N ALA A 138 -16.89 -21.77 -2.73
CA ALA A 138 -15.72 -20.93 -2.82
C ALA A 138 -14.89 -21.02 -1.52
N PRO A 139 -13.57 -21.26 -1.62
CA PRO A 139 -12.69 -21.16 -0.48
C PRO A 139 -12.55 -19.68 -0.09
N GLY A 140 -12.79 -19.37 1.17
CA GLY A 140 -12.68 -18.01 1.69
C GLY A 140 -13.95 -17.57 2.40
N ALA A 141 -13.85 -17.41 3.72
CA ALA A 141 -14.83 -16.67 4.49
C ALA A 141 -14.34 -15.22 4.57
N LEU A 142 -15.20 -14.27 4.19
CA LEU A 142 -14.98 -12.88 4.56
C LEU A 142 -15.04 -12.78 6.09
N GLU A 143 -14.08 -12.10 6.68
CA GLU A 143 -14.16 -11.73 8.09
C GLU A 143 -15.19 -10.63 8.21
N VAL A 144 -16.25 -10.87 8.99
CA VAL A 144 -17.36 -9.91 9.13
C VAL A 144 -17.16 -9.11 10.40
N THR A 145 -17.00 -7.80 10.25
CA THR A 145 -17.01 -6.82 11.33
C THR A 145 -18.37 -6.14 11.39
N GLU A 146 -18.79 -5.74 12.59
CA GLU A 146 -20.06 -5.03 12.85
C GLU A 146 -21.32 -5.79 12.35
N PRO A 147 -21.51 -7.07 12.73
CA PRO A 147 -22.72 -7.79 12.35
C PRO A 147 -23.95 -7.18 13.03
N SER A 148 -24.98 -6.91 12.23
CA SER A 148 -26.32 -6.56 12.69
C SER A 148 -27.30 -7.59 12.16
N VAL A 149 -28.01 -8.25 13.08
CA VAL A 149 -29.05 -9.22 12.77
C VAL A 149 -30.37 -8.65 13.27
N ASN A 150 -31.32 -8.46 12.37
CA ASN A 150 -32.66 -7.99 12.70
C ASN A 150 -33.69 -9.00 12.21
N MET A 151 -34.48 -9.52 13.15
CA MET A 151 -35.61 -10.41 12.87
C MET A 151 -36.89 -9.69 13.25
N SER A 152 -37.82 -9.57 12.30
CA SER A 152 -39.13 -8.95 12.55
C SER A 152 -40.20 -9.63 11.73
N GLY A 153 -41.21 -10.18 12.40
CA GLY A 153 -42.31 -10.91 11.76
C GLY A 153 -41.81 -12.05 10.87
N ASN A 154 -42.01 -11.90 9.56
CA ASN A 154 -41.61 -12.84 8.52
C ASN A 154 -40.30 -12.45 7.81
N CYS A 155 -39.56 -11.47 8.32
CA CYS A 155 -38.34 -10.94 7.72
C CYS A 155 -37.11 -11.20 8.58
N PHE A 156 -36.05 -11.67 7.92
CA PHE A 156 -34.70 -11.79 8.47
C PHE A 156 -33.77 -10.88 7.66
N ASN A 157 -33.09 -9.95 8.32
CA ASN A 157 -32.10 -9.08 7.70
C ASN A 157 -30.75 -9.21 8.42
N PHE A 158 -29.70 -9.41 7.64
CA PHE A 158 -28.32 -9.35 8.11
C PHE A 158 -27.58 -8.26 7.35
N SER A 159 -26.86 -7.42 8.08
CA SER A 159 -25.84 -6.54 7.52
C SER A 159 -24.53 -6.68 8.29
N GLY A 160 -23.42 -6.42 7.60
CA GLY A 160 -22.08 -6.45 8.19
C GLY A 160 -21.05 -6.05 7.14
N LEU A 161 -19.89 -5.60 7.60
CA LEU A 161 -18.77 -5.24 6.72
C LEU A 161 -17.82 -6.42 6.58
N GLY A 162 -17.63 -6.89 5.35
CA GLY A 162 -16.72 -7.99 5.04
C GLY A 162 -15.31 -7.49 4.69
N LYS A 163 -14.28 -8.06 5.31
CA LYS A 163 -12.87 -7.88 4.93
C LYS A 163 -12.31 -9.20 4.42
N HIS A 164 -11.50 -9.14 3.36
CA HIS A 164 -10.76 -10.31 2.91
C HIS A 164 -9.64 -10.59 3.92
N SER A 165 -9.54 -11.84 4.39
CA SER A 165 -8.60 -12.26 5.45
C SER A 165 -7.11 -12.17 5.10
N ASN A 166 -6.75 -11.55 3.96
CA ASN A 166 -5.38 -11.52 3.44
C ASN A 166 -4.72 -10.14 3.49
N ASN A 167 -5.27 -9.21 4.30
CA ASN A 167 -4.64 -7.92 4.55
C ASN A 167 -4.00 -7.92 5.94
N LYS A 168 -2.78 -8.46 6.01
CA LYS A 168 -1.81 -8.20 7.08
C LYS A 168 -0.72 -7.29 6.53
#